data_AF-A0A519ZWS5-F1
#
_entry.id   AF-A0A519ZWS5-F1
#
_cell.length_a   1.000
_cell.length_b   1.000
_cell.length_c   1.000
_cell.angle_alpha   90.00
_cell.angle_beta   90.00
_cell.angle_gamma   90.00
#
_symmetry.space_group_name_H-M   'P 1'
#
loop_
_entity.id
_entity.type
_entity.pdbx_description
1 polymer ?
#
loop_
_entity_poly.entity_id
_entity_poly.type
_entity_poly.pdbx_seq_one_letter_code
_entity_poly.pdbx_strand_id
1 'polypeptide(L)'
;MYLRPKVGRSPNAIVRNQAVQYYSYPDYKMDKINRTSGGPFETSADIGLNEWITMRIEVKGQQATLYLNDEKEPALTIKNMKGTLKSGAIGLWVDIGTEGYFKDLKVTKR
;
A
#
# COMPACT_ATOMS: atom_id res chain seq x y z
N MET A 1 -0.46 3.66 1.95
CA MET A 1 -0.39 2.51 1.01
C MET A 1 -1.70 1.76 1.16
N TYR A 2 -2.30 1.36 0.05
CA TYR A 2 -3.64 0.80 -0.02
C TYR A 2 -3.60 -0.55 -0.74
N LEU A 3 -4.34 -1.53 -0.22
CA LEU A 3 -4.46 -2.85 -0.81
C LEU A 3 -5.82 -3.00 -1.48
N ARG A 4 -5.87 -3.72 -2.59
CA ARG A 4 -7.08 -4.08 -3.34
C ARG A 4 -7.17 -5.60 -3.45
N PRO A 5 -7.57 -6.32 -2.39
CA PRO A 5 -7.49 -7.78 -2.37
C PRO A 5 -8.36 -8.45 -3.45
N LYS A 6 -9.46 -7.81 -3.86
CA LYS A 6 -10.32 -8.27 -4.97
C LYS A 6 -9.55 -8.54 -6.27
N VAL A 7 -8.44 -7.85 -6.51
CA VAL A 7 -7.69 -7.96 -7.78
C VAL A 7 -6.37 -8.73 -7.67
N GLY A 8 -5.89 -9.07 -6.46
CA GLY A 8 -4.56 -9.67 -6.24
C GLY A 8 -4.31 -11.00 -6.96
N ARG A 9 -5.38 -11.77 -7.20
CA ARG A 9 -5.34 -13.04 -7.95
C ARG A 9 -6.17 -13.00 -9.25
N SER A 10 -6.42 -11.81 -9.79
CA SER A 10 -7.19 -11.65 -11.03
C SER A 10 -6.50 -12.34 -12.22
N PRO A 11 -7.22 -13.04 -13.12
CA PRO A 11 -6.62 -13.61 -14.34
C PRO A 11 -6.14 -12.50 -15.30
N ASN A 12 -6.73 -11.31 -15.24
CA ASN A 12 -6.28 -10.16 -16.02
C ASN A 12 -5.02 -9.55 -15.37
N ALA A 13 -3.87 -9.69 -16.04
CA ALA A 13 -2.58 -9.21 -15.54
C ALA A 13 -2.53 -7.69 -15.30
N ILE A 14 -3.21 -6.90 -16.12
CA ILE A 14 -3.27 -5.43 -15.96
C ILE A 14 -3.93 -5.09 -14.63
N VAL A 15 -5.06 -5.74 -14.33
CA VAL A 15 -5.83 -5.53 -13.10
C VAL A 15 -5.09 -6.11 -11.89
N ARG A 16 -4.45 -7.27 -12.05
CA ARG A 16 -3.65 -7.92 -11.00
C ARG A 16 -2.47 -7.07 -10.54
N ASN A 17 -1.84 -6.33 -11.46
CA ASN A 17 -0.73 -5.42 -11.15
C ASN A 17 -1.15 -4.14 -10.40
N GLN A 18 -2.43 -4.01 -10.04
CA GLN A 18 -2.97 -2.89 -9.27
C GLN A 18 -3.42 -3.32 -7.87
N ALA A 19 -2.96 -4.47 -7.38
CA ALA A 19 -3.31 -5.01 -6.06
C ALA A 19 -2.82 -4.14 -4.91
N VAL A 20 -1.73 -3.40 -5.10
CA VAL A 20 -1.17 -2.46 -4.14
C VAL A 20 -1.05 -1.11 -4.81
N GLN A 21 -1.38 -0.03 -4.09
CA GLN A 21 -1.15 1.34 -4.55
C GLN A 21 -0.62 2.26 -3.44
N TYR A 22 0.32 3.13 -3.81
CA TYR A 22 0.67 4.33 -3.04
C TYR A 22 -0.04 5.55 -3.63
N TYR A 23 -0.57 6.41 -2.76
CA TYR A 23 -1.06 7.75 -3.10
C TYR A 23 -0.87 8.69 -1.90
N SER A 24 -0.88 10.00 -2.15
CA SER A 24 -0.72 11.02 -1.11
C SER A 24 -1.59 12.22 -1.42
N TYR A 25 -2.64 12.41 -0.61
CA TYR A 25 -3.45 13.62 -0.68
C TYR A 25 -2.68 14.87 -0.24
N PRO A 26 -3.07 16.07 -0.70
CA PRO A 26 -4.18 16.33 -1.62
C PRO A 26 -3.83 16.18 -3.12
N ASP A 27 -2.55 16.28 -3.48
CA ASP A 27 -2.14 16.50 -4.88
C ASP A 27 -1.88 15.21 -5.66
N TYR A 28 -1.48 14.13 -4.98
CA TYR A 28 -1.12 12.85 -5.59
C TYR A 28 -2.19 11.80 -5.31
N LYS A 29 -3.41 12.07 -5.79
CA LYS A 29 -4.58 11.20 -5.62
C LYS A 29 -4.44 9.89 -6.39
N MET A 30 -5.23 8.88 -6.01
CA MET A 30 -5.23 7.53 -6.59
C MET A 30 -5.35 7.51 -8.13
N ASP A 31 -6.18 8.38 -8.72
CA ASP A 31 -6.38 8.49 -10.17
C ASP A 31 -5.26 9.26 -10.90
N LYS A 32 -4.46 10.03 -10.18
CA LYS A 32 -3.45 10.94 -10.74
C LYS A 32 -2.01 10.48 -10.53
N ILE A 33 -1.71 9.78 -9.44
CA ILE A 33 -0.33 9.55 -9.02
C ILE A 33 0.49 8.76 -10.05
N ASN A 34 -0.13 7.82 -10.77
CA ASN A 34 0.52 7.05 -11.84
C ASN A 34 1.01 7.91 -13.01
N ARG A 35 0.54 9.15 -13.15
CA ARG A 35 1.00 10.10 -14.18
C ARG A 35 2.19 10.94 -13.71
N THR A 36 2.64 10.76 -12.47
CA THR A 36 3.74 11.52 -11.89
C THR A 36 5.06 10.77 -12.01
N SER A 37 6.18 11.50 -12.03
CA SER A 37 7.51 10.90 -12.07
C SER A 37 7.90 10.28 -10.73
N GLY A 38 8.78 9.26 -10.77
CA GLY A 38 9.30 8.59 -9.58
C GLY A 38 8.49 7.38 -9.11
N GLY A 39 7.63 6.83 -9.99
CA GLY A 39 7.02 5.52 -9.79
C GLY A 39 8.03 4.36 -9.92
N PRO A 40 7.56 3.10 -9.86
CA PRO A 40 6.15 2.69 -9.86
C PRO A 40 5.40 3.04 -8.55
N PHE A 41 4.11 3.31 -8.66
CA PHE A 41 3.21 3.57 -7.51
C PHE A 41 2.15 2.48 -7.33
N GLU A 42 2.12 1.51 -8.24
CA GLU A 42 1.27 0.31 -8.18
C GLU A 42 2.12 -0.93 -8.45
N THR A 43 1.66 -2.05 -7.92
CA THR A 43 2.31 -3.36 -8.09
C THR A 43 1.32 -4.48 -7.77
N SER A 44 1.63 -5.68 -8.24
CA SER A 44 0.91 -6.91 -7.89
C SER A 44 1.28 -7.39 -6.49
N ALA A 45 0.37 -8.16 -5.89
CA ALA A 45 0.61 -8.90 -4.66
C ALA A 45 -0.31 -10.13 -4.64
N ASP A 46 0.17 -11.24 -4.10
CA ASP A 46 -0.63 -12.45 -3.93
C ASP A 46 -1.52 -12.33 -2.68
N ILE A 47 -2.66 -11.66 -2.85
CA ILE A 47 -3.64 -11.37 -1.80
C ILE A 47 -5.06 -11.57 -2.31
N GLY A 48 -5.98 -11.89 -1.40
CA GLY A 48 -7.39 -12.18 -1.71
C GLY A 48 -8.38 -11.62 -0.69
N LEU A 49 -9.67 -11.74 -1.03
CA LEU A 49 -10.77 -11.44 -0.10
C LEU A 49 -10.88 -12.57 0.95
N ASN A 50 -11.44 -12.24 2.13
CA ASN A 50 -11.73 -13.19 3.20
C ASN A 50 -10.50 -13.93 3.78
N GLU A 51 -9.32 -13.30 3.72
CA GLU A 51 -8.09 -13.81 4.34
C GLU A 51 -7.38 -12.69 5.10
N TRP A 52 -6.58 -13.08 6.10
CA TRP A 52 -5.68 -12.14 6.77
C TRP A 52 -4.49 -11.84 5.86
N ILE A 53 -4.19 -10.56 5.69
CA ILE A 53 -3.01 -10.09 4.97
C ILE A 53 -2.09 -9.43 5.98
N THR A 54 -0.96 -10.07 6.28
CA THR A 54 0.03 -9.49 7.20
C THR A 54 0.72 -8.33 6.51
N MET A 55 0.59 -7.12 7.06
CA MET A 55 1.21 -5.92 6.51
C MET A 55 2.34 -5.43 7.41
N ARG A 56 3.52 -5.18 6.82
CA ARG A 56 4.61 -4.46 7.48
C ARG A 56 5.05 -3.30 6.60
N ILE A 57 4.99 -2.09 7.15
CA ILE A 57 5.48 -0.88 6.50
C ILE A 57 6.72 -0.39 7.25
N GLU A 58 7.84 -0.29 6.55
CA GLU A 58 9.06 0.33 7.07
C GLU A 58 9.21 1.73 6.49
N VAL A 59 9.34 2.73 7.37
CA VAL A 59 9.52 4.12 6.97
C VAL A 59 10.87 4.61 7.45
N LYS A 60 11.69 5.10 6.51
CA LYS A 60 13.02 5.69 6.78
C LYS A 60 13.18 6.98 5.98
N GLY A 61 13.08 8.12 6.66
CA GLY A 61 13.10 9.43 6.00
C GLY A 61 11.95 9.55 5.00
N GLN A 62 12.28 9.77 3.71
CA GLN A 62 11.29 9.84 2.63
C GLN A 62 10.99 8.50 1.97
N GLN A 63 11.64 7.41 2.40
CA GLN A 63 11.39 6.08 1.86
C GLN A 63 10.33 5.35 2.68
N ALA A 64 9.36 4.75 2.00
CA ALA A 64 8.43 3.79 2.58
C ALA A 64 8.49 2.47 1.80
N THR A 65 8.65 1.37 2.52
CA THR A 65 8.71 0.02 1.95
C THR A 65 7.63 -0.86 2.58
N LEU A 66 6.79 -1.45 1.73
CA LEU A 66 5.73 -2.37 2.11
C LEU A 66 6.19 -3.81 1.92
N TYR A 67 5.95 -4.63 2.92
CA TYR A 67 6.06 -6.09 2.88
C TYR A 67 4.68 -6.67 3.19
N LEU A 68 4.34 -7.76 2.51
CA LEU A 68 3.08 -8.48 2.66
C LEU A 68 3.36 -9.94 3.00
N ASN A 69 2.49 -10.55 3.82
CA ASN A 69 2.50 -11.99 4.13
C ASN A 69 3.88 -12.53 4.56
N ASP A 70 4.62 -11.73 5.34
CA ASP A 70 5.96 -12.04 5.85
C ASP A 70 6.99 -12.37 4.76
N GLU A 71 6.75 -11.93 3.53
CA GLU A 71 7.71 -12.06 2.44
C GLU A 71 9.01 -11.29 2.72
N LYS A 72 10.12 -11.87 2.27
CA LYS A 72 11.45 -11.24 2.36
C LYS A 72 11.59 -10.07 1.40
N GLU A 73 11.00 -10.21 0.22
CA GLU A 73 11.03 -9.17 -0.80
C GLU A 73 9.91 -8.15 -0.57
N PRO A 74 10.16 -6.86 -0.83
CA PRO A 74 9.12 -5.85 -0.67
C PRO A 74 8.10 -5.93 -1.80
N ALA A 75 6.82 -5.85 -1.45
CA ALA A 75 5.76 -5.69 -2.45
C ALA A 75 5.90 -4.35 -3.18
N LEU A 76 6.14 -3.25 -2.45
CA LEU A 76 6.29 -1.91 -3.00
C LEU A 76 7.32 -1.09 -2.23
N THR A 77 8.23 -0.42 -2.93
CA THR A 77 9.14 0.58 -2.35
C THR A 77 8.96 1.93 -3.01
N ILE A 78 8.58 2.93 -2.21
CA ILE A 78 8.51 4.33 -2.61
C ILE A 78 9.74 5.04 -2.07
N LYS A 79 10.71 5.34 -2.93
CA LYS A 79 11.99 5.98 -2.53
C LYS A 79 11.80 7.42 -2.05
N ASN A 80 10.94 8.17 -2.74
CA ASN A 80 10.62 9.56 -2.45
C ASN A 80 9.11 9.70 -2.30
N MET A 81 8.62 9.57 -1.06
CA MET A 81 7.21 9.85 -0.74
C MET A 81 6.83 11.25 -1.20
N LYS A 82 5.61 11.37 -1.73
CA LYS A 82 5.07 12.64 -2.25
C LYS A 82 4.48 13.53 -1.16
N GLY A 83 4.11 12.95 -0.02
CA GLY A 83 3.65 13.69 1.15
C GLY A 83 4.81 14.39 1.87
N THR A 84 4.52 15.55 2.47
CA THR A 84 5.53 16.38 3.17
C THR A 84 5.53 16.20 4.69
N LEU A 85 4.58 15.41 5.22
CA LEU A 85 4.48 15.13 6.65
C LEU A 85 5.67 14.30 7.14
N LYS A 86 6.33 14.77 8.20
CA LYS A 86 7.48 14.10 8.83
C LYS A 86 7.08 13.24 10.05
N SER A 87 5.92 13.52 10.63
CA SER A 87 5.33 12.82 11.76
C SER A 87 3.81 13.00 11.75
N GLY A 88 3.09 12.12 12.42
CA GLY A 88 1.63 12.17 12.50
C GLY A 88 1.04 10.91 13.11
N ALA A 89 -0.29 10.83 13.10
CA ALA A 89 -1.04 9.66 13.51
C ALA A 89 -1.09 8.59 12.40
N ILE A 90 -1.41 7.35 12.78
CA ILE A 90 -1.67 6.25 11.85
C ILE A 90 -3.18 6.10 11.72
N GLY A 91 -3.67 6.11 10.47
CA GLY A 91 -5.06 5.82 10.15
C GLY A 91 -5.19 4.45 9.48
N LEU A 92 -6.13 3.64 9.97
CA LEU A 92 -6.58 2.43 9.31
C LEU A 92 -7.89 2.76 8.59
N TRP A 93 -7.96 2.46 7.29
CA TRP A 93 -9.05 2.92 6.44
C TRP A 93 -9.43 1.84 5.44
N VAL A 94 -10.73 1.77 5.15
CA VAL A 94 -11.34 0.92 4.12
C VAL A 94 -12.23 1.78 3.25
N ASP A 95 -12.35 1.41 1.97
CA ASP A 95 -13.16 2.17 1.03
C ASP A 95 -14.66 1.95 1.25
N ILE A 96 -15.47 2.88 0.73
CA ILE A 96 -16.92 2.87 0.89
C ILE A 96 -17.50 1.54 0.35
N GLY A 97 -18.39 0.92 1.13
CA GLY A 97 -19.04 -0.33 0.74
C GLY A 97 -18.16 -1.57 0.90
N THR A 98 -17.01 -1.46 1.57
CA THR A 98 -16.17 -2.61 1.94
C THR A 98 -16.11 -2.76 3.46
N GLU A 99 -16.00 -4.00 3.91
CA GLU A 99 -15.63 -4.31 5.29
C GLU A 99 -14.16 -4.74 5.34
N GLY A 100 -13.48 -4.36 6.42
CA GLY A 100 -12.13 -4.79 6.70
C GLY A 100 -11.89 -4.81 8.20
N TYR A 101 -11.20 -5.86 8.64
CA TYR A 101 -10.88 -6.09 10.03
C TYR A 101 -9.37 -5.87 10.22
N PHE A 102 -9.02 -5.20 11.32
CA PHE A 102 -7.62 -4.96 11.68
C PHE A 102 -7.35 -5.55 13.06
N LYS A 103 -6.21 -6.22 13.21
CA LYS A 103 -5.73 -6.74 14.49
C LYS A 103 -4.22 -6.64 14.58
N ASP A 104 -3.69 -6.79 15.79
CA ASP A 104 -2.26 -6.90 16.08
C ASP A 104 -1.43 -5.71 15.58
N LEU A 105 -2.00 -4.50 15.58
CA LEU A 105 -1.28 -3.28 15.23
C LEU A 105 -0.13 -3.06 16.22
N LYS A 106 1.10 -3.09 15.69
CA LYS A 106 2.31 -2.80 16.45
C LYS A 106 3.10 -1.68 15.77
N VAL A 107 3.48 -0.68 16.55
CA VAL A 107 4.35 0.42 16.12
C VAL A 107 5.63 0.35 16.92
N THR A 108 6.76 0.17 16.23
CA THR A 108 8.09 0.12 16.86
C THR A 108 8.99 1.17 16.25
N LYS A 109 9.69 1.92 17.09
CA LYS A 109 10.81 2.72 16.64
C LYS A 109 11.97 1.78 16.31
N ARG A 110 12.64 2.01 15.18
CA ARG A 110 13.92 1.37 14.84
C ARG A 110 15.08 2.29 15.16
#